data_AF-A0A0N4VZD6-F1
#
_entry.id   AF-A0A0N4VZD6-F1
#
_cell.length_a   1.000
_cell.length_b   1.000
_cell.length_c   1.000
_cell.angle_alpha   90.00
_cell.angle_beta   90.00
_cell.angle_gamma   90.00
#
_symmetry.space_group_name_H-M   'P 1'
#
loop_
_entity.id
_entity.type
_entity.pdbx_description
1 polymer ?
#
loop_
_entity_poly.entity_id
_entity_poly.type
_entity_poly.pdbx_seq_one_letter_code
_entity_poly.pdbx_strand_id
1 'polypeptide(L)'
;MGNEQSSSGTSPQASTNSTFSFLSGKGNSKKSKGIVVVSGGNAKVETLDDDEVYKRFKEIPRFLPILRHAIGKKDIPQSEIPHKVNSRPLFRMATRFQQHLKICATTIAADQSHINQLVKSVSILIIASFEGILCQ
;
A
#
# COMPACT_ATOMS: atom_id res chain seq x y z
N MET A 1 -8.03 1.70 -31.30
CA MET A 1 -8.55 3.07 -31.26
C MET A 1 -9.14 3.29 -29.87
N GLY A 2 -8.66 4.28 -29.14
CA GLY A 2 -9.07 4.55 -27.74
C GLY A 2 -7.92 5.18 -26.99
N ASN A 3 -7.64 6.44 -27.30
CA ASN A 3 -6.57 7.27 -26.76
C ASN A 3 -7.27 8.34 -25.91
N GLU A 4 -7.07 8.34 -24.59
CA GLU A 4 -7.52 9.43 -23.73
C GLU A 4 -6.30 10.17 -23.16
N GLN A 5 -6.29 11.45 -23.47
CA GLN A 5 -5.21 12.41 -23.31
C GLN A 5 -5.66 13.47 -22.29
N SER A 6 -4.68 14.03 -21.58
CA SER A 6 -4.71 15.35 -20.90
C SER A 6 -5.29 15.34 -19.47
N SER A 7 -4.79 16.11 -18.50
CA SER A 7 -3.90 17.28 -18.52
C SER A 7 -3.29 17.49 -17.12
N SER A 8 -2.03 17.88 -17.08
CA SER A 8 -1.38 18.54 -15.95
C SER A 8 -2.11 19.84 -15.58
N GLY A 9 -2.54 19.97 -14.33
CA GLY A 9 -3.06 21.19 -13.74
C GLY A 9 -2.41 21.44 -12.38
N THR A 10 -1.66 22.53 -12.31
CA THR A 10 -0.98 23.09 -11.14
C THR A 10 -1.96 23.49 -10.04
N SER A 11 -1.71 23.09 -8.80
CA SER A 11 -2.43 23.58 -7.62
C SER A 11 -1.73 24.81 -7.04
N PRO A 12 -2.36 26.00 -6.95
CA PRO A 12 -1.96 27.01 -6.00
C PRO A 12 -2.64 26.74 -4.65
N GLN A 13 -1.81 26.64 -3.63
CA GLN A 13 -2.16 26.69 -2.22
C GLN A 13 -2.90 28.01 -1.90
N ALA A 14 -4.14 27.93 -1.44
CA ALA A 14 -4.85 29.07 -0.88
C ALA A 14 -5.57 28.69 0.42
N SER A 15 -5.16 29.42 1.44
CA SER A 15 -5.55 29.47 2.84
C SER A 15 -7.05 29.42 3.12
N THR A 16 -7.36 28.69 4.19
CA THR A 16 -8.61 28.62 4.95
C THR A 16 -9.25 29.97 5.25
N ASN A 17 -10.59 30.05 5.19
CA ASN A 17 -11.43 30.78 6.15
C ASN A 17 -12.87 30.25 6.09
N SER A 18 -13.25 29.44 7.08
CA SER A 18 -14.63 28.98 7.31
C SER A 18 -15.48 30.13 7.83
N THR A 19 -16.41 30.61 7.00
CA THR A 19 -17.35 31.67 7.37
C THR A 19 -18.64 31.02 7.91
N PHE A 20 -18.77 30.92 9.23
CA PHE A 20 -20.05 30.67 9.88
C PHE A 20 -20.70 32.02 10.22
N SER A 21 -21.61 32.49 9.37
CA SER A 21 -22.37 33.73 9.59
C SER A 21 -23.63 33.42 10.43
N PHE A 22 -23.54 33.58 11.75
CA PHE A 22 -24.64 33.23 12.67
C PHE A 22 -25.21 34.40 13.47
N LEU A 23 -25.20 35.65 12.98
CA LEU A 23 -25.91 36.75 13.66
C LEU A 23 -26.51 37.75 12.67
N SER A 24 -27.56 37.35 11.97
CA SER A 24 -28.54 38.28 11.39
C SER A 24 -29.77 38.29 12.28
N GLY A 25 -29.69 39.02 13.40
CA GLY A 25 -30.77 39.19 14.36
C GLY A 25 -30.94 40.65 14.70
N LYS A 26 -31.96 41.29 14.14
CA LYS A 26 -32.36 42.67 14.40
C LYS A 26 -32.98 42.76 15.80
N GLY A 27 -32.36 43.51 16.71
CA GLY A 27 -32.86 43.71 18.08
C GLY A 27 -32.24 44.95 18.74
N ASN A 28 -33.07 45.77 19.34
CA ASN A 28 -32.82 47.16 19.74
C ASN A 28 -32.00 47.29 21.05
N SER A 29 -31.14 48.30 21.10
CA SER A 29 -30.61 49.06 22.27
C SER A 29 -30.19 48.33 23.57
N LYS A 30 -28.88 48.30 23.84
CA LYS A 30 -28.22 48.78 25.09
C LYS A 30 -26.71 48.61 24.96
N LYS A 31 -25.93 49.59 25.43
CA LYS A 31 -24.46 49.62 25.34
C LYS A 31 -23.82 48.39 26.00
N SER A 32 -23.62 47.31 25.24
CA SER A 32 -22.74 46.22 25.66
C SER A 32 -21.30 46.70 25.50
N LYS A 33 -20.56 46.76 26.61
CA LYS A 33 -19.12 47.04 26.60
C LYS A 33 -18.49 46.07 25.59
N GLY A 34 -17.90 46.61 24.53
CA GLY A 34 -17.33 45.81 23.44
C GLY A 34 -16.32 44.82 24.00
N ILE A 35 -16.45 43.56 23.60
CA ILE A 35 -15.49 42.52 23.95
C ILE A 35 -14.19 42.88 23.22
N VAL A 36 -13.17 43.30 23.98
CA VAL A 36 -11.82 43.49 23.44
C VAL A 36 -11.14 42.13 23.48
N VAL A 37 -11.11 41.46 22.33
CA VAL A 37 -10.28 40.27 22.14
C VAL A 37 -8.85 40.75 21.93
N VAL A 38 -8.00 40.58 22.95
CA VAL A 38 -6.56 40.75 22.80
C VAL A 38 -6.07 39.55 22.00
N SER A 39 -5.75 39.75 20.72
CA SER A 39 -4.95 38.78 19.99
C SER A 39 -3.69 38.52 20.81
N GLY A 40 -3.40 37.26 21.12
CA GLY A 40 -2.12 36.89 21.73
C GLY A 40 -1.01 37.62 20.98
N GLY A 41 -0.14 38.30 21.74
CA GLY A 41 0.92 39.12 21.16
C GLY A 41 1.72 38.32 20.12
N ASN A 42 2.32 39.03 19.17
CA ASN A 42 3.10 38.51 18.03
C ASN A 42 4.38 37.76 18.48
N ALA A 43 4.24 36.77 19.35
CA ALA A 43 5.29 35.85 19.70
C ALA A 43 5.58 35.05 18.44
N LYS A 44 6.79 35.22 17.92
CA LYS A 44 7.28 34.44 16.78
C LYS A 44 7.09 32.97 17.13
N VAL A 45 6.17 32.30 16.44
CA VAL A 45 6.00 30.86 16.56
C VAL A 45 7.28 30.26 16.01
N GLU A 46 8.08 29.64 16.86
CA GLU A 46 9.30 28.97 16.41
C GLU A 46 8.92 27.87 15.42
N THR A 47 9.44 28.02 14.20
CA THR A 47 9.26 27.04 13.14
C THR A 47 10.40 26.03 13.22
N LEU A 48 10.23 24.82 12.70
CA LEU A 48 11.33 23.85 12.62
C LEU A 48 12.57 24.39 11.89
N ASP A 49 12.37 25.33 10.97
CA ASP A 49 13.47 26.02 10.27
C ASP A 49 14.21 27.04 11.14
N ASP A 50 13.69 27.40 12.32
CA ASP A 50 14.38 28.25 13.29
C ASP A 50 15.31 27.44 14.21
N ASP A 51 15.08 26.13 14.37
CA ASP A 51 15.86 25.22 15.23
C ASP A 51 17.30 25.07 14.71
N GLU A 52 18.27 25.48 15.52
CA GLU A 52 19.69 25.38 15.21
C GLU A 52 20.18 23.94 15.04
N VAL A 53 19.62 23.00 15.80
CA VAL A 53 19.99 21.58 15.70
C VAL A 53 19.51 21.04 14.35
N TYR A 54 18.30 21.42 13.94
CA TYR A 54 17.76 21.03 12.63
C TYR A 54 18.57 21.62 11.47
N LYS A 55 19.06 22.87 11.59
CA LYS A 55 19.97 23.47 10.60
C LYS A 55 21.27 22.69 10.45
N ARG A 56 21.90 22.29 11.56
CA ARG A 56 23.13 21.48 11.54
C ARG A 56 22.93 20.14 10.84
N PHE A 57 21.76 19.51 10.99
CA PHE A 57 21.43 18.29 10.25
C PHE A 57 21.33 18.49 8.73
N LYS A 58 20.87 19.66 8.27
CA LYS A 58 20.81 20.00 6.83
C LYS A 58 22.21 20.23 6.24
N GLU A 59 23.19 20.65 7.05
CA GLU A 59 24.57 20.86 6.62
C GLU A 59 25.34 19.55 6.41
N ILE A 60 24.87 18.44 7.00
CA ILE A 60 25.52 17.13 6.84
C ILE A 60 25.43 16.71 5.37
N PRO A 61 26.58 16.48 4.69
CA PRO A 61 26.59 15.97 3.34
C PRO A 61 25.87 14.62 3.28
N ARG A 62 24.82 14.52 2.46
CA ARG A 62 24.11 13.26 2.26
C ARG A 62 24.95 12.35 1.37
N PHE A 63 25.50 11.29 1.96
CA PHE A 63 26.15 10.23 1.18
C PHE A 63 25.09 9.30 0.61
N LEU A 64 25.00 9.27 -0.72
CA LEU A 64 24.25 8.25 -1.43
C LEU A 64 25.17 7.05 -1.67
N PRO A 65 24.61 5.82 -1.75
CA PRO A 65 25.39 4.66 -2.15
C PRO A 65 26.11 4.96 -3.48
N ILE A 66 27.42 4.66 -3.56
CA ILE A 66 28.18 4.85 -4.80
C ILE A 66 27.65 3.85 -5.84
N LEU A 67 26.88 4.36 -6.80
CA LEU A 67 26.40 3.57 -7.91
C LEU A 67 27.54 3.45 -8.93
N ARG A 68 28.13 2.25 -9.04
CA ARG A 68 29.27 1.98 -9.94
C ARG A 68 29.03 2.46 -11.39
N HIS A 69 27.78 2.40 -11.86
CA HIS A 69 27.39 2.84 -13.21
C HIS A 69 27.30 4.37 -13.38
N ALA A 70 27.33 5.14 -12.28
CA ALA A 70 27.32 6.61 -12.27
C ALA A 70 28.72 7.22 -12.05
N ILE A 71 29.75 6.39 -11.79
CA ILE A 71 31.13 6.85 -11.66
C ILE A 71 31.58 7.44 -13.00
N GLY A 72 31.93 8.74 -13.01
CA GLY A 72 32.39 9.47 -14.21
C GLY A 72 31.29 10.17 -15.02
N LYS A 73 30.02 10.04 -14.65
CA LYS A 73 28.91 10.75 -15.30
C LYS A 73 28.45 11.87 -14.37
N LYS A 74 28.86 13.10 -14.67
CA LYS A 74 28.75 14.26 -13.78
C LYS A 74 27.30 14.68 -13.46
N ASP A 75 26.32 14.30 -14.29
CA ASP A 75 24.95 14.83 -14.19
C ASP A 75 23.87 13.79 -14.56
N ILE A 76 23.86 12.61 -13.93
CA ILE A 76 22.69 11.71 -14.07
C ILE A 76 21.58 12.17 -13.11
N PRO A 77 20.41 12.61 -13.62
CA PRO A 77 19.28 12.91 -12.76
C PRO A 77 18.89 11.66 -11.97
N GLN A 78 18.83 11.78 -10.64
CA GLN A 78 18.55 10.67 -9.70
C GLN A 78 17.28 9.87 -10.04
N SER A 79 16.34 10.49 -10.76
CA SER A 79 15.07 9.89 -11.17
C SER A 79 15.23 8.80 -12.25
N GLU A 80 16.36 8.76 -12.96
CA GLU A 80 16.55 7.86 -14.12
C GLU A 80 17.40 6.63 -13.82
N ILE A 81 17.67 6.32 -12.55
CA ILE A 81 18.31 5.06 -12.19
C ILE A 81 17.24 4.09 -11.73
N PRO A 82 16.50 3.41 -12.64
CA PRO A 82 15.65 2.33 -12.22
C PRO A 82 16.58 1.27 -11.62
N HIS A 83 16.47 1.05 -10.32
CA HIS A 83 16.94 -0.17 -9.67
C HIS A 83 16.09 -1.35 -10.18
N LYS A 84 16.16 -1.62 -11.48
CA LYS A 84 15.53 -2.78 -12.11
C LYS A 84 16.32 -3.99 -11.64
N VAL A 85 15.86 -4.56 -10.53
CA VAL A 85 16.24 -5.91 -10.13
C VAL A 85 16.05 -6.80 -11.35
N ASN A 86 17.12 -7.47 -11.77
CA ASN A 86 17.07 -8.37 -12.92
C ASN A 86 15.92 -9.37 -12.69
N SER A 87 14.94 -9.42 -13.61
CA SER A 87 13.75 -10.26 -13.45
C SER A 87 14.04 -11.75 -13.71
N ARG A 88 15.18 -12.08 -14.32
CA ARG A 88 15.56 -13.44 -14.72
C ARG A 88 15.66 -14.42 -13.54
N PRO A 89 16.28 -14.08 -12.39
CA PRO A 89 16.35 -14.99 -11.24
C PRO A 89 14.98 -15.25 -10.62
N LEU A 90 14.13 -14.22 -10.50
CA LEU A 90 12.77 -14.36 -9.99
C LEU A 90 11.93 -15.26 -10.89
N PHE A 91 12.02 -15.07 -12.21
CA PHE A 91 11.36 -15.92 -13.19
C PHE A 91 11.80 -17.39 -13.08
N ARG A 92 13.11 -17.64 -12.96
CA ARG A 92 13.63 -19.01 -12.78
C ARG A 92 13.12 -19.65 -11.49
N MET A 93 13.08 -18.90 -10.39
CA MET A 93 12.55 -19.38 -9.11
C MET A 93 11.06 -19.72 -9.23
N ALA A 94 10.25 -18.80 -9.77
CA ALA A 94 8.81 -19.00 -9.96
C ALA A 94 8.52 -20.24 -10.82
N THR A 95 9.29 -20.45 -11.89
CA THR A 95 9.14 -21.62 -12.78
C THR A 95 9.42 -22.92 -12.03
N ARG A 96 10.46 -22.97 -11.19
CA ARG A 96 10.76 -24.16 -10.37
C ARG A 96 9.65 -24.43 -9.35
N PHE A 97 9.13 -23.40 -8.71
CA PHE A 97 7.99 -23.54 -7.79
C PHE A 97 6.75 -24.06 -8.51
N GLN A 98 6.40 -23.49 -9.66
CA GLN A 98 5.27 -23.95 -10.47
C GLN A 98 5.40 -25.44 -10.84
N GLN A 99 6.59 -25.86 -11.27
CA GLN A 99 6.85 -27.27 -11.60
C GLN A 99 6.70 -28.18 -10.38
N HIS A 100 7.27 -27.80 -9.24
CA HIS A 100 7.16 -28.58 -8.01
C HIS A 100 5.72 -28.69 -7.52
N LEU A 101 4.99 -27.57 -7.46
CA LEU A 101 3.59 -27.56 -7.06
C LEU A 101 2.71 -28.39 -8.00
N LYS A 102 2.99 -28.37 -9.30
CA LYS A 102 2.31 -29.23 -10.28
C LYS A 102 2.53 -30.71 -9.96
N ILE A 103 3.77 -31.12 -9.71
CA ILE A 103 4.08 -32.51 -9.36
C ILE A 103 3.33 -32.91 -8.09
N CYS A 104 3.41 -32.10 -7.02
CA CYS A 104 2.69 -32.38 -5.77
C CYS A 104 1.18 -32.51 -6.00
N ALA A 105 0.57 -31.58 -6.75
CA ALA A 105 -0.85 -31.61 -7.05
C ALA A 105 -1.24 -32.88 -7.82
N THR A 106 -0.43 -33.31 -8.80
CA THR A 106 -0.69 -34.55 -9.55
C THR A 106 -0.59 -35.80 -8.69
N THR A 107 0.39 -35.86 -7.79
CA THR A 107 0.54 -36.99 -6.86
C THR A 107 -0.64 -37.05 -5.88
N ILE A 108 -1.00 -35.91 -5.28
CA ILE A 108 -2.14 -35.84 -4.36
C ILE A 108 -3.44 -36.24 -5.06
N ALA A 109 -3.67 -35.79 -6.30
CA ALA A 109 -4.86 -36.15 -7.06
C ALA A 109 -4.92 -37.67 -7.35
N ALA A 110 -3.77 -38.29 -7.66
CA ALA A 110 -3.70 -39.73 -7.85
C ALA A 110 -4.02 -40.51 -6.56
N ASP A 111 -3.44 -40.09 -5.44
CA ASP A 111 -3.69 -40.70 -4.13
C ASP A 111 -5.17 -40.55 -3.71
N GLN A 112 -5.73 -39.36 -3.91
CA GLN A 112 -7.15 -39.10 -3.63
C GLN A 112 -8.07 -39.96 -4.48
N SER A 113 -7.74 -40.16 -5.77
CA SER A 113 -8.50 -41.05 -6.66
C SER A 113 -8.44 -42.50 -6.16
N HIS A 114 -7.26 -42.96 -5.75
CA HIS A 114 -7.07 -44.31 -5.22
C HIS A 114 -7.85 -44.54 -3.92
N ILE A 115 -7.77 -43.61 -2.97
CA ILE A 115 -8.56 -43.66 -1.73
C ILE A 115 -10.06 -43.72 -2.03
N ASN A 116 -10.54 -42.90 -2.98
CA ASN A 116 -11.95 -42.90 -3.39
C ASN A 116 -12.41 -44.27 -3.90
N GLN A 117 -11.56 -44.97 -4.67
CA GLN A 117 -11.85 -46.32 -5.15
C GLN A 117 -11.95 -47.31 -4.00
N LEU A 118 -11.03 -47.27 -3.04
CA LEU A 118 -11.06 -48.14 -1.87
C LEU A 118 -12.32 -47.93 -1.02
N VAL A 119 -12.70 -46.67 -0.79
CA VAL A 119 -13.93 -46.34 -0.06
C VAL A 119 -15.15 -46.94 -0.75
N LYS A 120 -15.27 -46.78 -2.08
CA LYS A 120 -16.37 -47.37 -2.86
C LYS A 120 -16.39 -48.90 -2.75
N SER A 121 -15.24 -49.55 -2.86
CA SER A 121 -15.15 -51.01 -2.73
C SER A 121 -15.60 -51.51 -1.35
N VAL A 122 -15.19 -50.82 -0.28
CA VAL A 122 -15.63 -51.14 1.09
C VAL A 122 -17.13 -50.92 1.25
N SER A 123 -17.69 -49.83 0.72
CA SER A 123 -19.14 -49.59 0.75
C SER A 123 -19.91 -50.71 0.06
N ILE A 124 -19.45 -51.16 -1.11
CA ILE A 124 -20.08 -52.28 -1.84
C ILE A 124 -20.03 -53.57 -1.02
N LEU A 125 -18.88 -53.88 -0.41
CA LEU A 125 -18.73 -55.08 0.43
C LEU A 125 -19.67 -55.07 1.63
N ILE A 126 -19.81 -53.91 2.29
CA ILE A 126 -20.71 -53.74 3.43
C ILE A 126 -22.16 -53.98 2.98
N ILE A 127 -22.60 -53.37 1.89
CA ILE A 127 -23.96 -53.55 1.35
C ILE A 127 -24.23 -55.03 1.04
N ALA A 128 -23.31 -55.69 0.33
CA ALA A 128 -23.43 -57.10 -0.01
C ALA A 128 -23.50 -57.99 1.25
N SER A 129 -22.73 -57.65 2.29
CA SER A 129 -22.76 -58.37 3.57
C SER A 129 -24.11 -58.22 4.27
N PHE A 130 -24.69 -57.01 4.27
CA PHE A 130 -26.00 -56.77 4.85
C PHE A 130 -27.12 -57.50 4.10
N GLU A 131 -27.11 -57.50 2.76
CA GLU A 131 -28.11 -58.27 2.00
C GLU A 131 -27.97 -59.78 2.19
N GLY A 132 -26.74 -60.29 2.28
CA GLY A 132 -26.49 -61.71 2.57
C GLY A 132 -27.02 -62.12 3.95
N ILE A 133 -26.91 -61.26 4.96
CA ILE A 133 -27.47 -61.48 6.30
C ILE A 133 -29.00 -61.39 6.29
N LEU A 134 -29.59 -60.49 5.51
CA LEU A 134 -31.05 -60.33 5.39
C LEU A 134 -31.75 -61.48 4.65
N CYS A 135 -31.02 -62.20 3.78
CA CYS A 135 -31.55 -63.34 3.03
C CYS A 135 -31.44 -64.69 3.76
N GLN A 136 -30.89 -64.74 4.98
CA GLN A 136 -30.71 -65.95 5.78
C GLN A 136 -31.65 -65.99 6.98
#